data_AF-A0A353NNP7-F1
#
_entry.id   AF-A0A353NNP7-F1
#
_cell.length_a   1.000
_cell.length_b   1.000
_cell.length_c   1.000
_cell.angle_alpha   90.00
_cell.angle_beta   90.00
_cell.angle_gamma   90.00
#
_symmetry.space_group_name_H-M   'P 1'
#
loop_
_entity.id
_entity.type
_entity.pdbx_description
1 polymer ?
#
loop_
_entity_poly.entity_id
_entity_poly.type
_entity_poly.pdbx_seq_one_letter_code
_entity_poly.pdbx_strand_id
1 'polypeptide(L)' 'MPTINQMVRKGRKVTTKKSGSPALKNSPQKRGVCTRVYTTTPKKPNS' A
#
# COMPACT_ATOMS: atom_id res chain seq x y z
N MET A 1 6.47 -28.40 -8.49
CA MET A 1 5.34 -28.83 -7.66
C MET A 1 5.88 -29.36 -6.33
N PRO A 2 5.46 -28.83 -5.17
CA PRO A 2 5.92 -29.34 -3.88
C PRO A 2 5.21 -30.64 -3.48
N THR A 3 5.91 -31.53 -2.80
CA THR A 3 5.36 -32.79 -2.26
C THR A 3 4.59 -32.54 -0.95
N ILE A 4 3.74 -33.49 -0.55
CA ILE A 4 2.97 -33.40 0.70
C ILE A 4 3.91 -33.23 1.90
N ASN A 5 4.99 -34.00 1.98
CA ASN A 5 5.98 -33.90 3.05
C ASN A 5 6.69 -32.53 3.09
N GLN A 6 6.86 -31.86 1.93
CA GLN A 6 7.40 -30.50 1.89
C GLN A 6 6.40 -29.48 2.45
N MET A 7 5.11 -29.62 2.14
CA MET A 7 4.07 -28.74 2.67
C MET A 7 3.83 -28.97 4.17
N VAL A 8 3.94 -30.21 4.65
CA VAL A 8 3.84 -30.56 6.08
C VAL A 8 5.00 -29.94 6.87
N ARG A 9 6.24 -29.98 6.35
CA ARG A 9 7.41 -29.38 7.01
C ARG A 9 7.48 -27.86 6.85
N LYS A 10 7.03 -27.32 5.71
CA LYS A 10 7.04 -25.90 5.37
C LYS A 10 5.74 -25.55 4.64
N GLY A 11 4.75 -25.08 5.40
CA GLY A 11 3.49 -24.59 4.85
C GLY A 11 3.68 -23.44 3.86
N ARG A 12 2.71 -23.25 2.97
CA ARG A 12 2.71 -22.10 2.05
C ARG A 12 2.52 -20.80 2.84
N LYS A 13 3.32 -19.78 2.52
CA LYS A 13 3.15 -18.43 3.06
C LYS A 13 2.24 -17.62 2.15
N VAL A 14 1.27 -16.93 2.74
CA VAL A 14 0.42 -15.97 2.03
C VAL A 14 1.22 -14.68 1.81
N THR A 15 1.12 -14.11 0.61
CA THR A 15 1.75 -12.82 0.30
C THR A 15 0.91 -11.68 0.85
N THR A 16 1.49 -10.85 1.71
CA THR A 16 0.83 -9.66 2.26
C THR A 16 1.00 -8.47 1.34
N LYS A 17 -0.08 -7.76 1.02
CA LYS A 17 -0.04 -6.50 0.26
C LYS A 17 0.01 -5.30 1.20
N LYS A 18 0.77 -4.26 0.82
CA LYS A 18 0.79 -2.98 1.55
C LYS A 18 -0.34 -2.08 1.04
N SER A 19 -0.91 -1.28 1.94
CA SER A 19 -1.89 -0.26 1.55
C SER A 19 -1.20 0.88 0.78
N GLY A 20 -1.83 1.35 -0.29
CA GLY A 20 -1.40 2.57 -1.00
C GLY A 20 -1.66 3.85 -0.19
N SER A 21 -2.45 3.78 0.88
CA SER A 21 -2.86 4.92 1.71
C SER A 21 -2.66 4.65 3.21
N PRO A 22 -1.40 4.46 3.68
CA PRO A 22 -1.12 4.11 5.08
C PRO A 22 -1.51 5.19 6.09
N ALA A 23 -1.48 6.48 5.70
CA ALA A 23 -1.83 7.60 6.57
C ALA A 23 -3.28 7.54 7.07
N LEU A 24 -4.18 6.95 6.28
CA LEU A 24 -5.60 6.84 6.62
C LEU A 24 -5.88 5.82 7.73
N LYS A 25 -4.97 4.89 8.05
CA LYS A 25 -5.16 3.84 9.09
C LYS A 25 -6.56 3.19 9.05
N ASN A 26 -7.01 2.74 7.88
CA ASN A 26 -8.32 2.12 7.64
C ASN A 26 -9.55 3.03 7.90
N SER A 27 -9.38 4.33 8.08
CA SER A 27 -10.48 5.29 8.08
C SER A 27 -10.80 5.76 6.65
N PRO A 28 -12.07 6.03 6.31
CA PRO A 28 -12.40 6.58 4.99
C PRO A 28 -11.83 7.99 4.77
N GLN A 29 -11.79 8.82 5.82
CA GLN A 29 -11.34 10.22 5.77
C GLN A 29 -10.68 10.62 7.10
N LYS A 30 -9.78 11.61 7.08
CA LYS A 30 -9.18 12.24 8.28
C LYS A 30 -9.05 13.74 8.10
N ARG A 31 -9.31 14.51 9.16
CA ARG A 31 -9.10 15.96 9.18
C ARG A 31 -7.59 16.28 9.28
N GLY A 32 -7.17 17.37 8.66
CA GLY A 32 -5.80 17.88 8.71
C GLY A 32 -5.77 19.41 8.53
N VAL A 33 -4.65 20.03 8.89
CA VAL A 33 -4.40 21.48 8.72
C VAL A 33 -3.28 21.66 7.70
N CYS A 34 -3.45 22.61 6.77
CA CYS A 34 -2.44 22.91 5.76
C CYS A 34 -1.21 23.57 6.40
N THR A 35 -0.03 22.99 6.19
CA THR A 35 1.25 23.57 6.65
C THR A 35 1.83 24.55 5.64
N ARG A 36 1.55 24.36 4.35
CA ARG A 36 1.99 25.24 3.24
C ARG A 36 0.97 25.19 2.11
N VAL A 37 0.71 26.34 1.48
CA VAL A 37 -0.11 26.45 0.26
C VAL A 37 0.81 26.87 -0.89
N TYR A 38 0.84 26.11 -1.97
CA TYR A 38 1.73 26.32 -3.12
C TYR A 38 1.16 25.64 -4.37
N THR A 39 1.72 25.96 -5.54
CA THR A 39 1.39 25.35 -6.84
C THR A 39 2.49 24.38 -7.28
N THR A 40 2.12 23.30 -7.99
CA THR A 40 3.05 22.32 -8.56
C THR A 40 2.71 22.05 -10.01
N THR A 41 3.70 22.03 -10.90
CA THR A 41 3.51 21.61 -12.29
C THR A 41 3.28 20.09 -12.36
N PRO A 42 2.36 19.60 -13.19
CA PRO A 42 2.10 18.17 -13.31
C PRO A 42 3.22 17.44 -14.06
N LYS A 43 3.24 16.11 -13.95
CA LYS A 43 4.10 15.28 -14.79
C LYS A 43 3.54 15.27 -16.22
N LYS A 44 4.45 15.27 -17.22
CA LYS A 44 4.13 15.01 -18.64
C LYS A 44 3.19 13.80 -18.74
N PRO A 45 2.16 13.79 -19.61
CA PRO A 45 1.86 14.68 -20.74
C PRO A 45 0.98 15.90 -20.42
N ASN A 46 0.65 16.09 -19.15
CA ASN A 46 -0.28 17.14 -18.75
C ASN A 46 0.44 18.50 -18.77
N SER A 47 -0.29 19.56 -19.17
CA SER A 47 0.18 20.96 -19.17
C SER A 47 0.21 21.54 -17.76
#